data_AF-A0A7S2LSD7-F1
#
_entry.id   AF-A0A7S2LSD7-F1
#
_cell.length_a   1.000
_cell.length_b   1.000
_cell.length_c   1.000
_cell.angle_alpha   90.00
_cell.angle_beta   90.00
_cell.angle_gamma   90.00
#
_symmetry.space_group_name_H-M   'P 1'
#
loop_
_entity.id
_entity.type
_entity.pdbx_description
1 polymer ?
#
loop_
_entity_poly.entity_id
_entity_poly.type
_entity_poly.pdbx_seq_one_letter_code
_entity_poly.pdbx_strand_id
1 'polypeptide(L)'
;MRAHTTTATALTTLLATLNYGADARSTKELHLPRDLDMSMMSAPVMARSSNTTNTVDDPTASTSSNMLTTTFVGGTGQAGNMFDILAITDVTVTSLDIHMLSNTENVTVYYKIGRYAGYENDAEAWTVCFDDVAEGQGNGQSTGLDEASFTPVAIAAGNYRAFYVTLTTANLRYSMGTGTVGSIVSSNNDLQILEGIGNAYPAFTHTVSGRVWNGSVRYILGLDPSKLPPPSVEEPGATFNPALYDKISSTMMGGSGQAGNMFDVVATSAVTICHMDVHTLWDTEEFILFGKVGSYSSYEVKSEAWTQLGAGSIEGQGINTATTLPSNSFDPITIAAGETYAFYVTLTRPNLRYTVAVEGASPIIASNSDLQLLQGSGNTYPAFGTFVQDRIWNGALYYSVVTPEPTSALRLG
;
A
#
# COMPACT_ATOMS: atom_id res chain seq x y z
N MET A 1 -38.74 2.14 52.89
CA MET A 1 -40.03 2.28 52.19
C MET A 1 -39.70 2.49 50.71
N ARG A 2 -40.14 1.56 49.83
CA ARG A 2 -40.29 1.58 48.35
C ARG A 2 -39.63 2.69 47.52
N ALA A 3 -39.15 2.52 46.29
CA ALA A 3 -38.91 1.39 45.39
C ALA A 3 -38.22 1.99 44.14
N HIS A 4 -37.35 1.22 43.50
CA HIS A 4 -36.77 1.48 42.19
C HIS A 4 -37.85 1.58 41.10
N THR A 5 -37.64 2.47 40.12
CA THR A 5 -38.32 2.45 38.82
C THR A 5 -37.30 2.16 37.74
N THR A 6 -37.52 1.07 37.02
CA THR A 6 -36.82 0.63 35.80
C THR A 6 -37.91 0.38 34.77
N THR A 7 -37.79 0.95 33.58
CA THR A 7 -38.56 0.50 32.41
C THR A 7 -37.65 0.48 31.20
N ALA A 8 -37.30 -0.73 30.78
CA ALA A 8 -36.74 -1.05 29.49
C ALA A 8 -37.89 -1.34 28.51
N THR A 9 -37.76 -0.86 27.27
CA THR A 9 -38.73 -1.10 26.19
C THR A 9 -38.23 -2.21 25.28
N ALA A 10 -39.15 -3.13 24.94
CA ALA A 10 -38.93 -4.40 24.26
C ALA A 10 -38.66 -4.28 22.74
N LEU A 11 -37.93 -5.26 22.21
CA LEU A 11 -37.94 -5.64 20.79
C LEU A 11 -38.33 -7.13 20.71
N THR A 12 -39.46 -7.41 20.06
CA THR A 12 -40.07 -8.74 19.95
C THR A 12 -39.79 -9.34 18.58
N THR A 13 -39.36 -10.59 18.60
CA THR A 13 -39.09 -11.55 17.52
C THR A 13 -40.33 -11.89 16.68
N LEU A 14 -40.16 -12.24 15.38
CA LEU A 14 -41.08 -13.14 14.70
C LEU A 14 -40.32 -14.08 13.73
N LEU A 15 -40.50 -15.38 13.94
CA LEU A 15 -40.00 -16.50 13.14
C LEU A 15 -41.14 -17.10 12.29
N ALA A 16 -40.79 -17.39 11.02
CA ALA A 16 -41.22 -18.48 10.12
C ALA A 16 -42.66 -19.03 10.10
N THR A 17 -43.23 -19.20 8.90
CA THR A 17 -43.83 -20.49 8.48
C THR A 17 -43.89 -20.64 6.94
N LEU A 18 -43.41 -21.78 6.43
CA LEU A 18 -43.65 -22.32 5.08
C LEU A 18 -45.04 -22.96 5.02
N ASN A 19 -45.74 -22.88 3.87
CA ASN A 19 -46.59 -24.01 3.48
C ASN A 19 -46.79 -24.14 1.96
N TYR A 20 -46.69 -25.40 1.55
CA TYR A 20 -46.92 -25.98 0.22
C TYR A 20 -48.42 -26.08 -0.08
N GLY A 21 -48.83 -26.00 -1.35
CA GLY A 21 -50.18 -26.38 -1.77
C GLY A 21 -50.54 -25.94 -3.20
N ALA A 22 -50.65 -26.91 -4.11
CA ALA A 22 -50.92 -26.78 -5.54
C ALA A 22 -52.36 -26.38 -5.90
N ASP A 23 -52.58 -25.78 -7.08
CA ASP A 23 -53.35 -26.42 -8.16
C ASP A 23 -53.37 -25.61 -9.49
N ALA A 24 -53.72 -26.33 -10.56
CA ALA A 24 -53.34 -26.17 -11.96
C ALA A 24 -54.11 -25.18 -12.87
N ARG A 25 -53.44 -24.79 -13.98
CA ARG A 25 -53.84 -24.83 -15.42
C ARG A 25 -53.53 -23.54 -16.21
N SER A 26 -52.61 -23.64 -17.19
CA SER A 26 -52.89 -23.37 -18.62
C SER A 26 -51.58 -23.38 -19.43
N THR A 27 -51.50 -24.33 -20.36
CA THR A 27 -50.43 -24.57 -21.34
C THR A 27 -50.42 -23.55 -22.48
N LYS A 28 -49.23 -23.15 -22.94
CA LYS A 28 -48.98 -22.80 -24.35
C LYS A 28 -47.55 -23.19 -24.73
N GLU A 29 -47.44 -24.24 -25.52
CA GLU A 29 -46.21 -24.70 -26.16
C GLU A 29 -45.82 -23.77 -27.32
N LEU A 30 -44.51 -23.56 -27.50
CA LEU A 30 -43.93 -22.93 -28.69
C LEU A 30 -43.15 -23.99 -29.47
N HIS A 31 -43.63 -24.29 -30.68
CA HIS A 31 -43.06 -25.23 -31.64
C HIS A 31 -41.67 -24.79 -32.14
N LEU A 32 -40.70 -25.71 -32.11
CA LEU A 32 -39.48 -25.67 -32.93
C LEU A 32 -39.65 -26.63 -34.11
N PRO A 33 -39.32 -26.25 -35.36
CA PRO A 33 -39.17 -27.21 -36.43
C PRO A 33 -37.71 -27.71 -36.54
N ARG A 34 -37.59 -29.01 -36.78
CA ARG A 34 -36.37 -29.76 -37.05
C ARG A 34 -36.31 -30.16 -38.53
N ASP A 35 -35.07 -30.10 -39.04
CA ASP A 35 -34.41 -30.92 -40.07
C ASP A 35 -34.76 -30.75 -41.56
N LEU A 36 -33.70 -30.51 -42.37
CA LEU A 36 -33.38 -31.29 -43.59
C LEU A 36 -31.95 -30.97 -44.15
N ASP A 37 -31.07 -31.95 -43.95
CA ASP A 37 -30.07 -32.59 -44.84
C ASP A 37 -29.02 -31.82 -45.72
N MET A 38 -27.77 -32.10 -45.33
CA MET A 38 -26.47 -32.35 -46.00
C MET A 38 -26.22 -32.18 -47.53
N SER A 39 -24.98 -31.72 -47.79
CA SER A 39 -24.12 -31.90 -48.98
C SER A 39 -24.30 -30.94 -50.18
N MET A 40 -23.27 -30.10 -50.45
CA MET A 40 -22.58 -29.98 -51.76
C MET A 40 -21.34 -29.06 -51.67
N MET A 41 -20.16 -29.67 -51.86
CA MET A 41 -19.06 -29.27 -52.77
C MET A 41 -18.32 -27.92 -52.65
N SER A 42 -17.01 -28.09 -52.41
CA SER A 42 -15.87 -27.46 -53.11
C SER A 42 -15.15 -26.28 -52.46
N ALA A 43 -13.91 -26.55 -52.03
CA ALA A 43 -12.85 -25.60 -51.75
C ALA A 43 -12.28 -24.98 -53.05
N PRO A 44 -11.52 -23.89 -52.93
CA PRO A 44 -10.35 -23.68 -53.79
C PRO A 44 -9.05 -23.66 -52.99
N VAL A 45 -8.06 -24.35 -53.56
CA VAL A 45 -6.66 -24.46 -53.16
C VAL A 45 -5.85 -23.37 -53.87
N MET A 46 -4.91 -22.77 -53.12
CA MET A 46 -3.66 -22.09 -53.50
C MET A 46 -3.58 -21.23 -54.77
N ALA A 47 -3.27 -19.95 -54.57
CA ALA A 47 -2.33 -19.23 -55.43
C ALA A 47 -1.02 -19.02 -54.65
N ARG A 48 0.04 -19.68 -55.13
CA ARG A 48 1.42 -19.53 -54.67
C ARG A 48 2.04 -18.41 -55.52
N SER A 49 2.49 -17.32 -54.90
CA SER A 49 3.47 -16.41 -55.50
C SER A 49 4.48 -16.05 -54.43
N SER A 50 5.66 -16.66 -54.55
CA SER A 50 6.85 -16.33 -53.80
C SER A 50 7.40 -14.98 -54.26
N ASN A 51 7.55 -14.03 -53.33
CA ASN A 51 8.64 -13.07 -53.40
C ASN A 51 9.09 -12.75 -51.97
N THR A 52 10.26 -13.26 -51.62
CA THR A 52 11.03 -12.91 -50.44
C THR A 52 11.65 -11.53 -50.65
N THR A 53 11.21 -10.55 -49.88
CA THR A 53 12.03 -9.40 -49.50
C THR A 53 11.98 -9.30 -47.99
N ASN A 54 13.12 -9.56 -47.37
CA ASN A 54 13.37 -9.33 -45.94
C ASN A 54 13.04 -7.88 -45.60
N THR A 55 11.92 -7.66 -44.92
CA THR A 55 11.73 -6.50 -44.06
C THR A 55 11.88 -7.00 -42.64
N VAL A 56 12.75 -6.33 -41.90
CA VAL A 56 12.97 -6.54 -40.47
C VAL A 56 11.66 -6.15 -39.79
N ASP A 57 10.88 -7.14 -39.35
CA ASP A 57 9.71 -6.90 -38.52
C ASP A 57 10.21 -6.39 -37.16
N ASP A 58 10.03 -5.10 -36.95
CA ASP A 58 10.02 -4.46 -35.64
C ASP A 58 8.81 -5.00 -34.86
N PRO A 59 8.99 -5.70 -33.71
CA PRO A 59 7.86 -6.12 -32.92
C PRO A 59 7.42 -4.91 -32.10
N THR A 60 6.62 -4.03 -32.70
CA THR A 60 5.75 -3.17 -31.91
C THR A 60 4.70 -4.07 -31.28
N ALA A 61 5.02 -4.60 -30.11
CA ALA A 61 4.07 -5.28 -29.26
C ALA A 61 2.91 -4.32 -29.00
N SER A 62 1.78 -4.58 -29.64
CA SER A 62 0.50 -4.00 -29.26
C SER A 62 0.16 -4.54 -27.88
N THR A 63 0.60 -3.85 -26.84
CA THR A 63 0.17 -4.07 -25.47
C THR A 63 -1.28 -3.60 -25.37
N SER A 64 -2.20 -4.53 -25.16
CA SER A 64 -3.59 -4.18 -24.86
C SER A 64 -3.64 -3.44 -23.52
N SER A 65 -3.89 -2.13 -23.55
CA SER A 65 -4.10 -1.30 -22.35
C SER A 65 -5.46 -1.66 -21.72
N ASN A 66 -5.42 -2.13 -20.48
CA ASN A 66 -6.59 -2.36 -19.63
C ASN A 66 -7.03 -1.06 -18.96
N MET A 67 -8.29 -1.01 -18.50
CA MET A 67 -8.84 0.17 -17.84
C MET A 67 -9.79 -0.19 -16.71
N LEU A 68 -9.64 0.48 -15.56
CA LEU A 68 -10.64 0.44 -14.48
C LEU A 68 -11.15 1.85 -14.21
N THR A 69 -12.46 2.03 -14.34
CA THR A 69 -13.15 3.31 -14.17
C THR A 69 -13.89 3.36 -12.83
N THR A 70 -13.93 4.54 -12.22
CA THR A 70 -14.81 4.83 -11.07
C THR A 70 -16.18 5.31 -11.57
N THR A 71 -16.77 6.37 -11.00
CA THR A 71 -18.19 6.72 -11.23
C THR A 71 -18.40 7.90 -12.17
N PHE A 72 -17.43 8.82 -12.28
CA PHE A 72 -17.58 10.12 -12.95
C PHE A 72 -18.82 10.96 -12.53
N VAL A 73 -19.49 10.61 -11.43
CA VAL A 73 -20.74 11.26 -10.99
C VAL A 73 -20.50 12.73 -10.63
N GLY A 74 -19.44 13.00 -9.87
CA GLY A 74 -19.07 14.37 -9.47
C GLY A 74 -19.99 14.94 -8.40
N GLY A 75 -20.40 16.20 -8.58
CA GLY A 75 -21.26 16.94 -7.66
C GLY A 75 -20.52 17.82 -6.66
N THR A 76 -19.23 17.61 -6.47
CA THR A 76 -18.33 18.49 -5.72
C THR A 76 -16.94 18.52 -6.37
N GLY A 77 -16.04 19.35 -5.85
CA GLY A 77 -14.69 19.43 -6.38
C GLY A 77 -13.84 20.51 -5.73
N GLN A 78 -12.54 20.42 -6.01
CA GLN A 78 -11.51 21.36 -5.60
C GLN A 78 -10.37 21.26 -6.62
N ALA A 79 -9.17 21.61 -6.25
CA ALA A 79 -7.99 21.62 -7.10
C ALA A 79 -7.26 20.29 -7.02
N GLY A 80 -7.39 19.54 -5.93
CA GLY A 80 -6.68 18.29 -5.75
C GLY A 80 -7.54 17.14 -5.24
N ASN A 81 -7.10 15.92 -5.51
CA ASN A 81 -7.66 14.70 -4.97
C ASN A 81 -6.57 13.63 -4.81
N MET A 82 -6.37 13.13 -3.61
CA MET A 82 -5.49 11.99 -3.31
C MET A 82 -6.31 10.72 -3.15
N PHE A 83 -5.80 9.58 -3.61
CA PHE A 83 -6.43 8.27 -3.49
C PHE A 83 -5.38 7.16 -3.55
N ASP A 84 -5.74 5.97 -3.07
CA ASP A 84 -4.89 4.78 -3.15
C ASP A 84 -5.40 3.80 -4.22
N ILE A 85 -4.47 3.10 -4.86
CA ILE A 85 -4.72 1.91 -5.68
C ILE A 85 -4.10 0.71 -4.97
N LEU A 86 -4.86 -0.38 -4.80
CA LEU A 86 -4.34 -1.69 -4.41
C LEU A 86 -4.26 -2.60 -5.64
N ALA A 87 -3.08 -3.04 -6.02
CA ALA A 87 -2.92 -4.06 -7.05
C ALA A 87 -3.29 -5.46 -6.51
N ILE A 88 -4.10 -6.22 -7.26
CA ILE A 88 -4.41 -7.64 -7.01
C ILE A 88 -3.46 -8.55 -7.80
N THR A 89 -3.08 -8.12 -9.00
CA THR A 89 -1.99 -8.71 -9.81
C THR A 89 -0.95 -7.64 -10.11
N ASP A 90 0.22 -8.02 -10.61
CA ASP A 90 1.20 -7.05 -11.08
C ASP A 90 0.60 -6.19 -12.20
N VAL A 91 0.66 -4.87 -12.03
CA VAL A 91 0.18 -3.89 -13.00
C VAL A 91 1.17 -2.76 -13.16
N THR A 92 1.19 -2.17 -14.34
CA THR A 92 1.88 -0.90 -14.60
C THR A 92 0.85 0.11 -15.06
N VAL A 93 0.60 1.16 -14.27
CA VAL A 93 -0.26 2.28 -14.64
C VAL A 93 0.44 3.10 -15.70
N THR A 94 -0.18 3.28 -16.86
CA THR A 94 0.43 3.98 -18.00
C THR A 94 -0.19 5.35 -18.23
N SER A 95 -1.41 5.60 -17.77
CA SER A 95 -2.04 6.92 -17.78
C SER A 95 -3.27 6.94 -16.86
N LEU A 96 -3.78 8.14 -16.58
CA LEU A 96 -5.06 8.36 -15.92
C LEU A 96 -5.99 9.16 -16.83
N ASP A 97 -7.29 8.86 -16.74
CA ASP A 97 -8.32 9.80 -17.11
C ASP A 97 -8.86 10.48 -15.84
N ILE A 98 -9.03 11.79 -15.88
CA ILE A 98 -9.53 12.60 -14.77
C ILE A 98 -10.86 13.25 -15.11
N HIS A 99 -11.64 13.60 -14.08
CA HIS A 99 -12.86 14.38 -14.23
C HIS A 99 -12.59 15.86 -13.88
N MET A 100 -12.64 16.74 -14.87
CA MET A 100 -12.48 18.19 -14.69
C MET A 100 -13.45 18.99 -15.57
N LEU A 101 -13.72 20.24 -15.20
CA LEU A 101 -14.53 21.16 -16.01
C LEU A 101 -13.89 21.45 -17.38
N SER A 102 -14.68 22.01 -18.31
CA SER A 102 -14.27 22.29 -19.69
C SER A 102 -13.35 23.52 -19.79
N ASN A 103 -12.16 23.39 -19.21
CA ASN A 103 -11.11 24.39 -19.12
C ASN A 103 -9.77 23.75 -19.51
N THR A 104 -8.88 24.53 -20.10
CA THR A 104 -7.47 24.15 -20.23
C THR A 104 -6.77 24.42 -18.90
N GLU A 105 -6.19 23.39 -18.30
CA GLU A 105 -5.53 23.48 -16.98
C GLU A 105 -4.16 22.81 -17.02
N ASN A 106 -3.24 23.33 -16.20
CA ASN A 106 -2.03 22.59 -15.84
C ASN A 106 -2.43 21.47 -14.87
N VAL A 107 -2.08 20.23 -15.19
CA VAL A 107 -2.32 19.06 -14.37
C VAL A 107 -0.98 18.48 -13.95
N THR A 108 -0.80 18.32 -12.65
CA THR A 108 0.31 17.55 -12.11
C THR A 108 -0.24 16.31 -11.42
N VAL A 109 0.30 15.15 -11.76
CA VAL A 109 0.01 13.88 -11.07
C VAL A 109 1.26 13.43 -10.36
N TYR A 110 1.13 13.27 -9.05
CA TYR A 110 2.15 12.65 -8.22
C TYR A 110 1.74 11.22 -7.89
N TYR A 111 2.73 10.37 -7.63
CA TYR A 111 2.54 9.10 -6.96
C TYR A 111 3.43 9.01 -5.71
N LYS A 112 3.01 8.18 -4.75
CA LYS A 112 3.82 7.80 -3.59
C LYS A 112 3.76 6.29 -3.41
N ILE A 113 4.92 5.70 -3.14
CA ILE A 113 5.07 4.33 -2.67
C ILE A 113 4.24 4.12 -1.40
N GLY A 114 3.38 3.10 -1.37
CA GLY A 114 2.48 2.83 -0.26
C GLY A 114 1.19 3.66 -0.33
N ARG A 115 0.69 4.09 0.83
CA ARG A 115 -0.58 4.84 0.95
C ARG A 115 -0.35 6.34 1.13
N TYR A 116 -1.36 7.15 0.84
CA TYR A 116 -1.31 8.61 1.03
C TYR A 116 -1.41 9.03 2.51
N ALA A 117 -2.06 8.21 3.33
CA ALA A 117 -2.43 8.57 4.70
C ALA A 117 -1.19 8.86 5.56
N GLY A 118 -1.16 10.03 6.21
CA GLY A 118 -0.01 10.54 6.98
C GLY A 118 0.97 11.40 6.16
N TYR A 119 0.84 11.42 4.83
CA TYR A 119 1.70 12.16 3.91
C TYR A 119 0.94 13.20 3.08
N GLU A 120 -0.25 13.58 3.53
CA GLU A 120 -1.17 14.47 2.81
C GLU A 120 -0.58 15.88 2.58
N ASN A 121 0.33 16.29 3.47
CA ASN A 121 0.95 17.62 3.45
C ASN A 121 2.49 17.55 3.32
N ASP A 122 3.03 16.37 3.02
CA ASP A 122 4.48 16.15 2.88
C ASP A 122 4.81 15.98 1.40
N ALA A 123 5.17 17.07 0.72
CA ALA A 123 5.49 17.03 -0.70
C ALA A 123 6.77 16.22 -1.02
N GLU A 124 7.69 16.07 -0.06
CA GLU A 124 8.97 15.37 -0.27
C GLU A 124 8.79 13.85 -0.41
N ALA A 125 7.68 13.31 0.10
CA ALA A 125 7.34 11.90 0.01
C ALA A 125 6.76 11.48 -1.36
N TRP A 126 6.52 12.43 -2.28
CA TRP A 126 5.81 12.18 -3.54
C TRP A 126 6.70 12.43 -4.76
N THR A 127 6.52 11.63 -5.80
CA THR A 127 7.23 11.73 -7.09
C THR A 127 6.26 12.12 -8.19
N VAL A 128 6.64 13.06 -9.06
CA VAL A 128 5.84 13.45 -10.22
C VAL A 128 5.88 12.34 -11.27
N CYS A 129 4.71 11.92 -11.77
CA CYS A 129 4.59 11.01 -12.93
C CYS A 129 3.92 11.66 -14.14
N PHE A 130 3.32 12.84 -13.99
CA PHE A 130 2.77 13.63 -15.09
C PHE A 130 2.81 15.11 -14.70
N ASP A 131 3.23 15.98 -15.62
CA ASP A 131 3.18 17.44 -15.45
C ASP A 131 3.03 18.09 -16.82
N ASP A 132 1.78 18.29 -17.25
CA ASP A 132 1.45 18.82 -18.57
C ASP A 132 0.06 19.49 -18.57
N VAL A 133 -0.31 20.07 -19.69
CA VAL A 133 -1.61 20.72 -19.90
C VAL A 133 -2.64 19.70 -20.39
N ALA A 134 -3.85 19.74 -19.83
CA ALA A 134 -4.99 18.98 -20.33
C ALA A 134 -6.17 19.89 -20.72
N GLU A 135 -6.86 19.54 -21.80
CA GLU A 135 -8.12 20.18 -22.19
C GLU A 135 -9.29 19.41 -21.58
N GLY A 136 -9.90 20.00 -20.54
CA GLY A 136 -11.00 19.38 -19.84
C GLY A 136 -12.22 19.15 -20.72
N GLN A 137 -12.85 17.97 -20.58
CA GLN A 137 -14.01 17.57 -21.37
C GLN A 137 -15.36 17.94 -20.72
N GLY A 138 -15.33 18.51 -19.52
CA GLY A 138 -16.53 18.99 -18.83
C GLY A 138 -17.14 17.98 -17.86
N ASN A 139 -18.19 18.43 -17.17
CA ASN A 139 -18.78 17.67 -16.08
C ASN A 139 -19.43 16.35 -16.57
N GLY A 140 -19.07 15.25 -15.92
CA GLY A 140 -19.49 13.89 -16.24
C GLY A 140 -18.71 13.25 -17.40
N GLN A 141 -17.68 13.93 -17.93
CA GLN A 141 -16.88 13.44 -19.05
C GLN A 141 -15.46 13.06 -18.60
N SER A 142 -14.88 12.09 -19.31
CA SER A 142 -13.50 11.64 -19.13
C SER A 142 -12.54 12.57 -19.83
N THR A 143 -11.59 13.15 -19.10
CA THR A 143 -10.44 13.87 -19.67
C THR A 143 -9.22 12.98 -19.58
N GLY A 144 -8.82 12.37 -20.71
CA GLY A 144 -7.62 11.54 -20.75
C GLY A 144 -6.34 12.38 -20.64
N LEU A 145 -5.39 11.95 -19.82
CA LEU A 145 -4.04 12.50 -19.80
C LEU A 145 -3.19 11.80 -20.86
N ASP A 146 -2.32 12.55 -21.53
CA ASP A 146 -1.48 12.00 -22.60
C ASP A 146 -0.50 10.95 -22.03
N GLU A 147 -0.64 9.71 -22.50
CA GLU A 147 0.22 8.59 -22.12
C GLU A 147 1.68 8.83 -22.50
N ALA A 148 1.95 9.64 -23.54
CA ALA A 148 3.33 10.00 -23.91
C ALA A 148 4.02 10.93 -22.90
N SER A 149 3.26 11.75 -22.18
CA SER A 149 3.74 12.64 -21.11
C SER A 149 3.64 11.99 -19.72
N PHE A 150 3.11 10.78 -19.63
CA PHE A 150 2.95 10.05 -18.38
C PHE A 150 4.12 9.07 -18.17
N THR A 151 4.80 9.20 -17.04
CA THR A 151 5.82 8.23 -16.60
C THR A 151 5.10 7.03 -15.99
N PRO A 152 5.23 5.81 -16.56
CA PRO A 152 4.51 4.65 -16.05
C PRO A 152 4.86 4.34 -14.59
N VAL A 153 3.85 3.92 -13.81
CA VAL A 153 3.99 3.62 -12.38
C VAL A 153 3.66 2.14 -12.14
N ALA A 154 4.68 1.36 -11.79
CA ALA A 154 4.52 -0.05 -11.47
C ALA A 154 3.89 -0.26 -10.09
N ILE A 155 3.08 -1.31 -9.96
CA ILE A 155 2.46 -1.73 -8.70
C ILE A 155 2.43 -3.25 -8.70
N ALA A 156 3.25 -3.87 -7.86
CA ALA A 156 3.25 -5.33 -7.70
C ALA A 156 1.96 -5.81 -7.01
N ALA A 157 1.58 -7.05 -7.25
CA ALA A 157 0.42 -7.69 -6.63
C ALA A 157 0.46 -7.59 -5.09
N GLY A 158 -0.66 -7.19 -4.48
CA GLY A 158 -0.83 -7.03 -3.04
C GLY A 158 -0.50 -5.64 -2.50
N ASN A 159 -0.18 -4.67 -3.37
CA ASN A 159 0.43 -3.41 -2.92
C ASN A 159 -0.33 -2.16 -3.23
N TYR A 160 -0.08 -1.17 -2.36
CA TYR A 160 -0.62 0.15 -2.49
C TYR A 160 0.31 1.07 -3.28
N ARG A 161 -0.32 1.88 -4.12
CA ARG A 161 0.27 3.08 -4.71
C ARG A 161 -0.70 4.23 -4.49
N ALA A 162 -0.23 5.27 -3.84
CA ALA A 162 -0.98 6.50 -3.69
C ALA A 162 -0.79 7.36 -4.93
N PHE A 163 -1.85 8.02 -5.37
CA PHE A 163 -1.83 9.02 -6.42
C PHE A 163 -2.42 10.33 -5.92
N TYR A 164 -1.85 11.45 -6.35
CA TYR A 164 -2.36 12.78 -6.11
C TYR A 164 -2.48 13.52 -7.43
N VAL A 165 -3.72 13.78 -7.85
CA VAL A 165 -4.01 14.62 -9.02
C VAL A 165 -4.26 16.03 -8.52
N THR A 166 -3.53 17.02 -9.06
CA THR A 166 -3.72 18.43 -8.69
C THR A 166 -3.75 19.35 -9.90
N LEU A 167 -4.59 20.36 -9.80
CA LEU A 167 -4.71 21.51 -10.69
C LEU A 167 -4.34 22.78 -9.92
N THR A 168 -4.16 23.89 -10.62
CA THR A 168 -3.99 25.20 -9.97
C THR A 168 -5.31 25.87 -9.60
N THR A 169 -6.44 25.33 -10.06
CA THR A 169 -7.80 25.87 -9.89
C THR A 169 -8.75 24.82 -9.34
N ALA A 170 -9.89 25.25 -8.78
CA ALA A 170 -10.89 24.37 -8.21
C ALA A 170 -11.78 23.66 -9.25
N ASN A 171 -11.19 23.19 -10.36
CA ASN A 171 -11.89 22.62 -11.51
C ASN A 171 -11.89 21.08 -11.56
N LEU A 172 -11.15 20.41 -10.69
CA LEU A 172 -11.20 18.96 -10.54
C LEU A 172 -12.53 18.57 -9.88
N ARG A 173 -13.15 17.49 -10.34
CA ARG A 173 -14.46 17.02 -9.87
C ARG A 173 -14.32 15.63 -9.30
N TYR A 174 -14.81 15.47 -8.08
CA TYR A 174 -14.80 14.21 -7.36
C TYR A 174 -16.17 13.99 -6.71
N SER A 175 -16.45 12.77 -6.30
CA SER A 175 -17.74 12.41 -5.68
C SER A 175 -17.63 12.44 -4.15
N MET A 176 -18.77 12.57 -3.46
CA MET A 176 -18.79 12.38 -2.01
C MET A 176 -18.53 10.91 -1.67
N GLY A 177 -17.59 10.68 -0.76
CA GLY A 177 -17.28 9.37 -0.22
C GLY A 177 -18.08 9.03 1.03
N THR A 178 -17.83 7.84 1.55
CA THR A 178 -18.39 7.34 2.81
C THR A 178 -17.75 7.96 4.05
N GLY A 179 -16.59 8.63 3.89
CA GLY A 179 -15.77 9.16 4.97
C GLY A 179 -14.83 8.13 5.58
N THR A 180 -14.83 6.89 5.08
CA THR A 180 -14.00 5.80 5.59
C THR A 180 -12.81 5.58 4.65
N VAL A 181 -11.63 6.00 5.10
CA VAL A 181 -10.36 5.80 4.39
C VAL A 181 -10.15 4.32 4.06
N GLY A 182 -9.76 4.02 2.82
CA GLY A 182 -9.53 2.65 2.38
C GLY A 182 -10.78 1.88 1.95
N SER A 183 -11.95 2.52 1.84
CA SER A 183 -13.13 1.89 1.25
C SER A 183 -12.94 1.63 -0.24
N ILE A 184 -13.30 0.45 -0.73
CA ILE A 184 -13.19 0.13 -2.16
C ILE A 184 -14.27 0.89 -2.94
N VAL A 185 -13.84 1.69 -3.92
CA VAL A 185 -14.71 2.45 -4.82
C VAL A 185 -15.02 1.64 -6.08
N SER A 186 -14.00 1.01 -6.66
CA SER A 186 -14.10 0.19 -7.86
C SER A 186 -13.06 -0.91 -7.80
N SER A 187 -13.36 -2.07 -8.38
CA SER A 187 -12.45 -3.22 -8.37
C SER A 187 -12.67 -4.12 -9.57
N ASN A 188 -11.60 -4.75 -10.04
CA ASN A 188 -11.65 -5.89 -10.95
C ASN A 188 -10.67 -6.98 -10.46
N ASN A 189 -10.29 -7.91 -11.34
CA ASN A 189 -9.36 -8.99 -10.99
C ASN A 189 -7.90 -8.53 -10.83
N ASP A 190 -7.57 -7.31 -11.27
CA ASP A 190 -6.19 -6.85 -11.40
C ASP A 190 -5.85 -5.77 -10.36
N LEU A 191 -6.80 -4.89 -10.02
CA LEU A 191 -6.61 -3.82 -9.03
C LEU A 191 -7.93 -3.33 -8.40
N GLN A 192 -7.79 -2.59 -7.31
CA GLN A 192 -8.85 -1.86 -6.61
C GLN A 192 -8.49 -0.39 -6.50
N ILE A 193 -9.46 0.49 -6.69
CA ILE A 193 -9.34 1.94 -6.43
C ILE A 193 -10.07 2.23 -5.13
N LEU A 194 -9.40 2.92 -4.21
CA LEU A 194 -9.88 3.17 -2.86
C LEU A 194 -10.30 4.64 -2.69
N GLU A 195 -11.22 4.86 -1.76
CA GLU A 195 -11.68 6.18 -1.36
C GLU A 195 -10.53 6.99 -0.77
N GLY A 196 -10.49 8.28 -1.09
CA GLY A 196 -9.43 9.17 -0.66
C GLY A 196 -9.95 10.51 -0.11
N ILE A 197 -9.22 11.58 -0.43
CA ILE A 197 -9.42 12.92 0.14
C ILE A 197 -9.34 14.01 -0.93
N GLY A 198 -10.04 15.12 -0.73
CA GLY A 198 -9.93 16.31 -1.56
C GLY A 198 -8.90 17.29 -0.98
N ASN A 199 -8.19 18.01 -1.84
CA ASN A 199 -7.15 18.97 -1.45
C ASN A 199 -7.38 20.33 -2.10
N ALA A 200 -7.00 21.40 -1.39
CA ALA A 200 -6.94 22.73 -1.98
C ALA A 200 -5.64 22.98 -2.74
N TYR A 201 -5.57 24.10 -3.47
CA TYR A 201 -4.33 24.65 -4.00
C TYR A 201 -3.90 25.88 -3.17
N PRO A 202 -2.61 26.08 -2.83
CA PRO A 202 -1.40 25.34 -3.27
C PRO A 202 -1.38 23.85 -2.94
N ALA A 203 -0.71 23.05 -3.78
CA ALA A 203 -0.63 21.59 -3.59
C ALA A 203 -0.11 21.21 -2.18
N PHE A 204 -0.54 20.05 -1.67
CA PHE A 204 -0.20 19.56 -0.32
C PHE A 204 -0.64 20.49 0.82
N THR A 205 -1.76 21.21 0.61
CA THR A 205 -2.42 22.01 1.64
C THR A 205 -3.88 21.63 1.79
N HIS A 206 -4.43 21.88 2.99
CA HIS A 206 -5.85 21.81 3.36
C HIS A 206 -6.62 20.61 2.76
N THR A 207 -6.73 19.54 3.54
CA THR A 207 -7.39 18.31 3.10
C THR A 207 -8.79 18.16 3.68
N VAL A 208 -9.64 17.44 2.93
CA VAL A 208 -10.99 17.07 3.36
C VAL A 208 -11.21 15.59 3.10
N SER A 209 -11.49 14.85 4.17
CA SER A 209 -11.71 13.40 4.09
C SER A 209 -13.01 13.05 3.37
N GLY A 210 -13.07 11.80 2.89
CA GLY A 210 -14.27 11.22 2.32
C GLY A 210 -14.58 11.74 0.92
N ARG A 211 -13.58 11.69 0.02
CA ARG A 211 -13.74 12.08 -1.39
C ARG A 211 -13.34 10.93 -2.29
N VAL A 212 -14.23 10.62 -3.23
CA VAL A 212 -14.03 9.56 -4.21
C VAL A 212 -13.50 10.18 -5.49
N TRP A 213 -12.30 9.77 -5.88
CA TRP A 213 -11.71 10.18 -7.16
C TRP A 213 -12.54 9.69 -8.34
N ASN A 214 -12.86 10.62 -9.24
CA ASN A 214 -13.59 10.36 -10.46
C ASN A 214 -12.61 10.30 -11.62
N GLY A 215 -12.38 9.10 -12.12
CA GLY A 215 -11.40 8.89 -13.16
C GLY A 215 -11.35 7.45 -13.63
N SER A 216 -10.43 7.20 -14.55
CA SER A 216 -10.08 5.86 -15.03
C SER A 216 -8.58 5.64 -14.90
N VAL A 217 -8.18 4.48 -14.42
CA VAL A 217 -6.79 4.05 -14.42
C VAL A 217 -6.55 3.23 -15.68
N ARG A 218 -5.60 3.64 -16.52
CA ARG A 218 -5.14 2.86 -17.67
C ARG A 218 -3.86 2.12 -17.29
N TYR A 219 -3.79 0.84 -17.58
CA TYR A 219 -2.68 0.00 -17.14
C TYR A 219 -2.45 -1.20 -18.05
N ILE A 220 -1.27 -1.80 -17.94
CA ILE A 220 -0.94 -3.09 -18.53
C ILE A 220 -0.66 -4.12 -17.43
N LEU A 221 -0.83 -5.41 -17.73
CA LEU A 221 -0.47 -6.49 -16.81
C LEU A 221 1.04 -6.71 -16.79
N GLY A 222 1.56 -7.04 -15.61
CA GLY A 222 2.97 -7.23 -15.34
C GLY A 222 3.68 -5.95 -14.93
N LEU A 223 4.89 -6.14 -14.42
CA LEU A 223 5.83 -5.07 -14.15
C LEU A 223 6.65 -4.86 -15.42
N ASP A 224 6.68 -3.64 -15.97
CA ASP A 224 7.67 -3.29 -16.99
C ASP A 224 9.00 -2.95 -16.30
N PRO A 225 10.02 -3.83 -16.34
CA PRO A 225 11.27 -3.62 -15.63
C PRO A 225 12.09 -2.45 -16.19
N SER A 226 11.82 -2.03 -17.42
CA SER A 226 12.48 -0.90 -18.08
C SER A 226 11.94 0.47 -17.66
N LYS A 227 10.84 0.47 -16.89
CA LYS A 227 10.11 1.66 -16.42
C LYS A 227 10.04 1.75 -14.90
N LEU A 228 10.66 0.81 -14.19
CA LEU A 228 10.82 0.90 -12.74
C LEU A 228 11.68 2.12 -12.39
N PRO A 229 11.34 2.89 -11.34
CA PRO A 229 12.26 3.89 -10.81
C PRO A 229 13.61 3.24 -10.46
N PRO A 230 14.74 3.97 -10.58
CA PRO A 230 16.05 3.44 -10.22
C PRO A 230 16.03 2.88 -8.79
N PRO A 231 16.85 1.84 -8.51
CA PRO A 231 16.80 1.10 -7.26
C PRO A 231 17.30 1.96 -6.11
N SER A 232 16.42 2.76 -5.54
CA SER A 232 16.67 3.48 -4.28
C SER A 232 15.49 3.44 -3.31
N VAL A 233 14.35 2.86 -3.67
CA VAL A 233 13.31 2.43 -2.72
C VAL A 233 12.65 1.19 -3.32
N GLU A 234 12.75 0.03 -2.65
CA GLU A 234 12.05 -1.16 -3.13
C GLU A 234 10.54 -0.93 -3.15
N GLU A 235 9.97 -1.27 -4.30
CA GLU A 235 8.56 -1.19 -4.59
C GLU A 235 7.77 -2.11 -3.66
N PRO A 236 6.69 -1.62 -3.04
CA PRO A 236 5.79 -2.43 -2.26
C PRO A 236 5.40 -3.69 -3.01
N GLY A 237 5.67 -4.83 -2.33
CA GLY A 237 5.19 -6.21 -2.49
C GLY A 237 5.55 -6.97 -3.76
N ALA A 238 6.78 -6.76 -4.21
CA ALA A 238 7.62 -7.94 -4.24
C ALA A 238 7.49 -8.66 -2.88
N THR A 239 7.22 -9.97 -2.87
CA THR A 239 7.46 -10.77 -1.65
C THR A 239 8.83 -10.35 -1.14
N PHE A 240 8.89 -9.83 0.08
CA PHE A 240 10.12 -9.28 0.64
C PHE A 240 11.27 -10.24 0.32
N ASN A 241 12.22 -9.78 -0.50
CA ASN A 241 13.33 -10.62 -0.92
C ASN A 241 14.52 -10.30 -0.01
N PRO A 242 14.75 -11.07 1.07
CA PRO A 242 15.82 -10.78 2.01
C PRO A 242 17.21 -10.75 1.37
N ALA A 243 17.39 -11.33 0.17
CA ALA A 243 18.66 -11.36 -0.52
C ALA A 243 19.09 -10.01 -1.13
N LEU A 244 18.19 -9.03 -1.21
CA LEU A 244 18.48 -7.70 -1.76
C LEU A 244 18.98 -6.71 -0.70
N TYR A 245 18.89 -7.08 0.57
CA TYR A 245 19.18 -6.20 1.68
C TYR A 245 20.33 -6.70 2.53
N ASP A 246 21.03 -5.75 3.14
CA ASP A 246 21.86 -6.05 4.28
C ASP A 246 20.96 -6.43 5.47
N LYS A 247 21.46 -7.34 6.31
CA LYS A 247 20.72 -7.88 7.43
C LYS A 247 21.55 -7.81 8.69
N ILE A 248 20.94 -7.33 9.77
CA ILE A 248 21.42 -7.58 11.13
C ILE A 248 20.37 -8.38 11.89
N SER A 249 20.82 -9.29 12.73
CA SER A 249 19.93 -10.10 13.57
C SER A 249 20.45 -10.13 14.98
N SER A 250 19.52 -10.18 15.93
CA SER A 250 19.85 -10.46 17.31
C SER A 250 19.84 -11.96 17.59
N THR A 251 19.84 -12.36 18.87
CA THR A 251 20.09 -13.75 19.30
C THR A 251 19.02 -14.75 18.88
N MET A 252 17.78 -14.30 18.67
CA MET A 252 16.59 -15.15 18.46
C MET A 252 16.32 -16.22 19.54
N MET A 253 17.07 -16.25 20.66
CA MET A 253 16.99 -17.32 21.66
C MET A 253 15.65 -17.37 22.41
N GLY A 254 14.96 -16.24 22.54
CA GLY A 254 13.69 -16.17 23.27
C GLY A 254 13.82 -16.51 24.76
N GLY A 255 12.90 -17.33 25.25
CA GLY A 255 12.87 -17.82 26.64
C GLY A 255 12.10 -16.92 27.62
N SER A 256 11.79 -15.68 27.23
CA SER A 256 10.84 -14.80 27.93
C SER A 256 9.98 -14.06 26.92
N GLY A 257 8.93 -13.40 27.38
CA GLY A 257 8.08 -12.62 26.49
C GLY A 257 7.05 -11.78 27.20
N GLN A 258 6.51 -10.82 26.46
CA GLN A 258 5.41 -9.96 26.85
C GLN A 258 4.74 -9.47 25.56
N ALA A 259 3.81 -8.54 25.65
CA ALA A 259 3.15 -8.00 24.47
C ALA A 259 4.08 -7.15 23.60
N GLY A 260 4.98 -6.37 24.19
CA GLY A 260 5.85 -5.49 23.43
C GLY A 260 7.30 -5.48 23.88
N ASN A 261 8.16 -4.96 23.00
CA ASN A 261 9.58 -4.84 23.22
C ASN A 261 10.13 -3.60 22.50
N MET A 262 10.81 -2.74 23.24
CA MET A 262 11.53 -1.58 22.75
C MET A 262 13.01 -1.90 22.59
N PHE A 263 13.68 -1.28 21.63
CA PHE A 263 15.12 -1.38 21.42
C PHE A 263 15.65 -0.18 20.62
N ASP A 264 16.95 0.11 20.78
CA ASP A 264 17.63 1.16 20.03
C ASP A 264 18.47 0.58 18.88
N VAL A 265 18.54 1.34 17.80
CA VAL A 265 19.45 1.14 16.67
C VAL A 265 20.36 2.35 16.59
N VAL A 266 21.68 2.13 16.57
CA VAL A 266 22.68 3.18 16.34
C VAL A 266 23.29 2.98 14.96
N ALA A 267 23.11 3.96 14.08
CA ALA A 267 23.65 3.94 12.73
C ALA A 267 25.11 4.42 12.73
N THR A 268 26.04 3.59 12.25
CA THR A 268 27.44 3.97 12.00
C THR A 268 27.59 4.53 10.57
N SER A 269 26.85 3.97 9.62
CA SER A 269 26.63 4.50 8.27
C SER A 269 25.20 5.00 8.15
N ALA A 270 24.91 5.93 7.22
CA ALA A 270 23.52 6.28 6.94
C ALA A 270 22.83 5.07 6.30
N VAL A 271 21.68 4.67 6.85
CA VAL A 271 20.96 3.47 6.43
C VAL A 271 19.47 3.74 6.31
N THR A 272 18.79 2.97 5.47
CA THR A 272 17.33 2.93 5.40
C THR A 272 16.86 1.56 5.85
N ILE A 273 16.11 1.49 6.95
CA ILE A 273 15.46 0.27 7.43
C ILE A 273 14.23 0.01 6.56
N CYS A 274 14.20 -1.13 5.90
CA CYS A 274 13.18 -1.46 4.91
C CYS A 274 12.25 -2.59 5.37
N HIS A 275 12.72 -3.47 6.26
CA HIS A 275 11.93 -4.61 6.72
C HIS A 275 12.35 -5.09 8.11
N MET A 276 11.45 -5.83 8.76
CA MET A 276 11.65 -6.33 10.12
C MET A 276 11.07 -7.74 10.28
N ASP A 277 11.87 -8.63 10.87
CA ASP A 277 11.38 -9.88 11.47
C ASP A 277 11.27 -9.71 12.99
N VAL A 278 10.29 -10.37 13.58
CA VAL A 278 10.11 -10.46 15.04
C VAL A 278 10.06 -11.92 15.49
N HIS A 279 10.16 -12.18 16.79
CA HIS A 279 10.02 -13.53 17.34
C HIS A 279 8.70 -13.62 18.11
N THR A 280 7.77 -14.46 17.67
CA THR A 280 6.49 -14.71 18.36
C THR A 280 6.28 -16.19 18.65
N LEU A 281 5.24 -16.53 19.43
CA LEU A 281 4.72 -17.91 19.46
C LEU A 281 3.98 -18.26 18.16
N TRP A 282 3.45 -19.47 18.08
CA TRP A 282 2.42 -19.86 17.11
C TRP A 282 1.12 -19.15 17.48
N ASP A 283 0.49 -18.45 16.53
CA ASP A 283 -0.87 -17.90 16.53
C ASP A 283 -0.93 -16.67 15.61
N THR A 284 -2.12 -16.33 15.11
CA THR A 284 -2.35 -15.04 14.45
C THR A 284 -2.33 -13.91 15.48
N GLU A 285 -1.45 -12.92 15.27
CA GLU A 285 -1.28 -11.78 16.15
C GLU A 285 -1.41 -10.45 15.43
N GLU A 286 -2.07 -9.49 16.08
CA GLU A 286 -2.09 -8.10 15.63
C GLU A 286 -0.92 -7.37 16.26
N PHE A 287 -0.11 -6.71 15.43
CA PHE A 287 1.02 -5.90 15.86
C PHE A 287 0.83 -4.42 15.52
N ILE A 288 1.54 -3.59 16.28
CA ILE A 288 1.73 -2.18 16.01
C ILE A 288 3.23 -1.89 16.15
N LEU A 289 3.79 -1.19 15.17
CA LEU A 289 5.17 -0.73 15.15
C LEU A 289 5.19 0.78 15.41
N PHE A 290 6.01 1.20 16.37
CA PHE A 290 6.28 2.59 16.67
C PHE A 290 7.76 2.90 16.51
N GLY A 291 8.04 4.16 16.16
CA GLY A 291 9.36 4.70 15.97
C GLY A 291 9.56 5.99 16.75
N LYS A 292 10.81 6.25 17.12
CA LYS A 292 11.20 7.47 17.82
C LYS A 292 12.63 7.85 17.46
N VAL A 293 12.85 9.12 17.12
CA VAL A 293 14.20 9.69 17.00
C VAL A 293 14.85 9.76 18.38
N GLY A 294 16.11 9.33 18.46
CA GLY A 294 16.83 9.14 19.72
C GLY A 294 16.48 7.82 20.41
N SER A 295 16.90 7.69 21.67
CA SER A 295 16.73 6.45 22.45
C SER A 295 15.31 6.25 22.98
N TYR A 296 14.89 4.99 23.16
CA TYR A 296 13.68 4.60 23.87
C TYR A 296 13.74 4.97 25.37
N SER A 297 14.94 5.07 25.92
CA SER A 297 15.17 5.20 27.36
C SER A 297 14.54 6.46 27.94
N SER A 298 13.82 6.32 29.06
CA SER A 298 13.00 7.37 29.70
C SER A 298 11.72 7.75 28.96
N TYR A 299 11.35 7.02 27.88
CA TYR A 299 10.13 7.20 27.10
C TYR A 299 9.28 5.92 27.01
N GLU A 300 9.55 4.92 27.85
CA GLU A 300 8.94 3.58 27.80
C GLU A 300 7.41 3.59 28.00
N VAL A 301 6.90 4.63 28.65
CA VAL A 301 5.49 4.79 29.00
C VAL A 301 4.88 6.09 28.46
N LYS A 302 5.60 6.79 27.57
CA LYS A 302 5.24 8.13 27.07
C LYS A 302 4.81 8.07 25.62
N SER A 303 3.59 7.59 25.37
CA SER A 303 3.05 7.38 24.02
C SER A 303 3.21 8.59 23.09
N GLU A 304 3.11 9.82 23.64
CA GLU A 304 3.23 11.08 22.93
C GLU A 304 4.62 11.36 22.34
N ALA A 305 5.65 10.64 22.79
CA ALA A 305 7.01 10.76 22.27
C ALA A 305 7.27 9.85 21.06
N TRP A 306 6.33 8.98 20.72
CA TRP A 306 6.47 7.95 19.69
C TRP A 306 5.52 8.22 18.52
N THR A 307 5.98 7.87 17.32
CA THR A 307 5.17 7.91 16.10
C THR A 307 4.78 6.47 15.74
N GLN A 308 3.50 6.22 15.46
CA GLN A 308 3.10 4.92 14.91
C GLN A 308 3.57 4.85 13.45
N LEU A 309 4.41 3.87 13.16
CA LEU A 309 5.00 3.63 11.83
C LEU A 309 4.16 2.66 11.01
N GLY A 310 3.48 1.73 11.68
CA GLY A 310 2.85 0.60 11.02
C GLY A 310 1.97 -0.21 11.95
N ALA A 311 1.07 -1.01 11.36
CA ALA A 311 0.26 -1.99 12.06
C ALA A 311 -0.21 -3.07 11.09
N GLY A 312 -0.51 -4.26 11.60
CA GLY A 312 -1.04 -5.34 10.78
C GLY A 312 -1.20 -6.65 11.54
N SER A 313 -1.49 -7.70 10.78
CA SER A 313 -1.64 -9.06 11.28
C SER A 313 -0.46 -9.92 10.83
N ILE A 314 0.08 -10.75 11.72
CA ILE A 314 1.13 -11.73 11.45
C ILE A 314 0.68 -13.12 11.87
N GLU A 315 1.11 -14.14 11.12
CA GLU A 315 0.99 -15.53 11.55
C GLU A 315 2.28 -15.96 12.23
N GLY A 316 2.21 -16.14 13.54
CA GLY A 316 3.36 -16.49 14.36
C GLY A 316 3.97 -17.83 13.99
N GLN A 317 5.30 -17.84 13.83
CA GLN A 317 6.05 -19.02 13.37
C GLN A 317 6.57 -19.91 14.52
N GLY A 318 6.35 -19.49 15.77
CA GLY A 318 6.77 -20.24 16.94
C GLY A 318 8.18 -19.99 17.41
N ILE A 319 8.53 -20.67 18.51
CA ILE A 319 9.79 -20.43 19.20
C ILE A 319 11.01 -20.72 18.31
N ASN A 320 12.02 -19.85 18.41
CA ASN A 320 13.27 -19.88 17.65
C ASN A 320 13.11 -19.74 16.12
N THR A 321 11.93 -19.31 15.66
CA THR A 321 11.66 -19.06 14.24
C THR A 321 11.26 -17.61 14.05
N ALA A 322 11.90 -16.93 13.08
CA ALA A 322 11.55 -15.57 12.73
C ALA A 322 10.14 -15.51 12.15
N THR A 323 9.35 -14.55 12.63
CA THR A 323 8.04 -14.19 12.09
C THR A 323 8.21 -12.87 11.34
N THR A 324 8.16 -12.94 10.03
CA THR A 324 8.34 -11.80 9.13
C THR A 324 7.11 -10.91 9.18
N LEU A 325 7.31 -9.62 9.43
CA LEU A 325 6.20 -8.66 9.32
C LEU A 325 5.73 -8.60 7.85
N PRO A 326 4.46 -8.31 7.56
CA PRO A 326 4.02 -8.21 6.18
C PRO A 326 4.81 -7.12 5.45
N SER A 327 5.12 -7.35 4.17
CA SER A 327 5.69 -6.32 3.29
C SER A 327 4.87 -5.04 3.39
N ASN A 328 5.54 -3.88 3.47
CA ASN A 328 4.90 -2.55 3.54
C ASN A 328 4.02 -2.34 4.76
N SER A 329 4.20 -3.14 5.80
CA SER A 329 3.54 -2.91 7.07
C SER A 329 4.00 -1.62 7.76
N PHE A 330 5.12 -1.04 7.33
CA PHE A 330 5.61 0.29 7.64
C PHE A 330 6.40 0.86 6.45
N ASP A 331 6.43 2.18 6.32
CA ASP A 331 7.24 2.87 5.30
C ASP A 331 8.73 2.82 5.67
N PRO A 332 9.68 2.77 4.70
CA PRO A 332 11.11 2.72 5.00
C PRO A 332 11.60 3.89 5.87
N ILE A 333 12.53 3.60 6.80
CA ILE A 333 12.98 4.57 7.81
C ILE A 333 14.46 4.84 7.65
N THR A 334 14.80 6.07 7.29
CA THR A 334 16.19 6.51 7.16
C THR A 334 16.75 6.96 8.51
N ILE A 335 17.89 6.39 8.89
CA ILE A 335 18.67 6.76 10.06
C ILE A 335 20.01 7.31 9.56
N ALA A 336 20.30 8.58 9.85
CA ALA A 336 21.54 9.21 9.43
C ALA A 336 22.75 8.62 10.19
N ALA A 337 23.94 8.70 9.59
CA ALA A 337 25.16 8.23 10.24
C ALA A 337 25.40 8.96 11.57
N GLY A 338 25.66 8.20 12.63
CA GLY A 338 25.84 8.69 14.00
C GLY A 338 24.55 8.85 14.81
N GLU A 339 23.39 8.74 14.19
CA GLU A 339 22.10 8.90 14.87
C GLU A 339 21.63 7.62 15.55
N THR A 340 20.80 7.81 16.58
CA THR A 340 20.07 6.72 17.26
C THR A 340 18.60 6.81 16.89
N TYR A 341 18.00 5.67 16.59
CA TYR A 341 16.55 5.54 16.37
C TYR A 341 16.01 4.37 17.19
N ALA A 342 14.93 4.62 17.91
CA ALA A 342 14.26 3.64 18.74
C ALA A 342 13.07 3.02 18.02
N PHE A 343 12.92 1.71 18.17
CA PHE A 343 11.76 0.96 17.71
C PHE A 343 11.00 0.37 18.89
N TYR A 344 9.68 0.32 18.77
CA TYR A 344 8.81 -0.39 19.70
C TYR A 344 7.82 -1.23 18.91
N VAL A 345 7.99 -2.55 18.98
CA VAL A 345 6.99 -3.50 18.46
C VAL A 345 6.11 -3.92 19.62
N THR A 346 4.80 -3.89 19.43
CA THR A 346 3.84 -4.41 20.40
C THR A 346 2.76 -5.23 19.73
N LEU A 347 2.38 -6.33 20.37
CA LEU A 347 1.25 -7.16 20.01
C LEU A 347 0.08 -6.85 20.95
N THR A 348 -1.13 -7.26 20.59
CA THR A 348 -2.30 -7.20 21.50
C THR A 348 -2.30 -8.29 22.57
N ARG A 349 -1.44 -9.31 22.42
CA ARG A 349 -1.29 -10.45 23.33
C ARG A 349 0.16 -10.64 23.76
N PRO A 350 0.44 -11.29 24.91
CA PRO A 350 1.80 -11.46 25.44
C PRO A 350 2.61 -12.56 24.71
N ASN A 351 2.57 -12.54 23.38
CA ASN A 351 3.15 -13.57 22.51
C ASN A 351 4.45 -13.16 21.82
N LEU A 352 4.90 -11.91 21.96
CA LEU A 352 6.22 -11.46 21.52
C LEU A 352 7.29 -12.01 22.45
N ARG A 353 8.36 -12.56 21.88
CA ARG A 353 9.44 -13.22 22.60
C ARG A 353 10.70 -12.39 22.54
N TYR A 354 11.34 -12.25 23.69
CA TYR A 354 12.60 -11.53 23.86
C TYR A 354 13.53 -12.34 24.75
N THR A 355 14.82 -12.02 24.70
CA THR A 355 15.83 -12.66 25.56
C THR A 355 16.08 -11.76 26.77
N VAL A 356 16.20 -12.35 27.96
CA VAL A 356 16.62 -11.60 29.15
C VAL A 356 18.11 -11.32 29.04
N ALA A 357 18.52 -10.05 29.14
CA ALA A 357 19.93 -9.71 29.09
C ALA A 357 20.67 -10.24 30.32
N VAL A 358 21.95 -10.56 30.13
CA VAL A 358 22.84 -10.95 31.24
C VAL A 358 23.28 -9.69 31.97
N GLU A 359 23.13 -9.67 33.29
CA GLU A 359 23.55 -8.54 34.12
C GLU A 359 25.04 -8.21 33.89
N GLY A 360 25.33 -6.92 33.66
CA GLY A 360 26.69 -6.43 33.40
C GLY A 360 27.24 -6.71 32.00
N ALA A 361 26.46 -7.32 31.11
CA ALA A 361 26.84 -7.47 29.70
C ALA A 361 26.80 -6.12 28.95
N SER A 362 27.47 -6.08 27.79
CA SER A 362 27.40 -4.93 26.88
C SER A 362 25.95 -4.67 26.46
N PRO A 363 25.50 -3.41 26.41
CA PRO A 363 24.18 -3.08 25.87
C PRO A 363 24.10 -3.33 24.36
N ILE A 364 25.23 -3.35 23.64
CA ILE A 364 25.27 -3.70 22.21
C ILE A 364 25.10 -5.22 22.09
N ILE A 365 24.01 -5.65 21.48
CA ILE A 365 23.60 -7.06 21.34
C ILE A 365 23.98 -7.65 19.98
N ALA A 366 24.15 -6.80 18.97
CA ALA A 366 24.67 -7.17 17.65
C ALA A 366 25.27 -5.92 17.00
N SER A 367 26.30 -6.08 16.17
CA SER A 367 26.86 -4.99 15.38
C SER A 367 27.51 -5.48 14.09
N ASN A 368 27.55 -4.60 13.10
CA ASN A 368 28.36 -4.74 11.88
C ASN A 368 28.99 -3.38 11.53
N SER A 369 29.44 -3.19 10.28
CA SER A 369 30.05 -1.92 9.84
C SER A 369 29.07 -0.75 9.79
N ASP A 370 27.77 -1.00 9.65
CA ASP A 370 26.79 0.01 9.31
C ASP A 370 25.92 0.39 10.49
N LEU A 371 25.66 -0.54 11.42
CA LEU A 371 24.75 -0.32 12.53
C LEU A 371 25.00 -1.24 13.73
N GLN A 372 24.49 -0.81 14.88
CA GLN A 372 24.49 -1.53 16.14
C GLN A 372 23.05 -1.69 16.63
N LEU A 373 22.70 -2.89 17.07
CA LEU A 373 21.48 -3.14 17.84
C LEU A 373 21.82 -3.11 19.31
N LEU A 374 21.02 -2.39 20.11
CA LEU A 374 21.17 -2.33 21.55
C LEU A 374 20.01 -3.06 22.23
N GLN A 375 20.26 -3.59 23.43
CA GLN A 375 19.22 -4.13 24.29
C GLN A 375 18.18 -3.04 24.61
N GLY A 376 16.97 -3.46 25.00
CA GLY A 376 15.96 -2.51 25.44
C GLY A 376 15.09 -3.03 26.56
N SER A 377 13.77 -2.85 26.44
CA SER A 377 12.81 -3.14 27.50
C SER A 377 11.61 -3.95 26.99
N GLY A 378 10.99 -4.75 27.85
CA GLY A 378 9.78 -5.50 27.56
C GLY A 378 8.57 -4.83 28.21
N ASN A 379 7.49 -4.60 27.46
CA ASN A 379 6.34 -3.79 27.88
C ASN A 379 5.03 -4.56 27.77
N THR A 380 4.13 -4.38 28.74
CA THR A 380 2.75 -4.90 28.70
C THR A 380 1.87 -4.17 27.69
N TYR A 381 0.75 -4.81 27.31
CA TYR A 381 -0.34 -4.19 26.54
C TYR A 381 -1.49 -3.79 27.47
N PRO A 382 -2.23 -2.68 27.25
CA PRO A 382 -2.17 -1.71 26.14
C PRO A 382 -0.79 -1.09 25.91
N ALA A 383 -0.50 -0.69 24.66
CA ALA A 383 0.80 -0.13 24.27
C ALA A 383 1.29 0.94 25.26
N PHE A 384 2.60 0.97 25.54
CA PHE A 384 3.21 1.83 26.55
C PHE A 384 2.77 1.53 28.00
N GLY A 385 2.37 0.28 28.27
CA GLY A 385 2.10 -0.22 29.62
C GLY A 385 3.35 -0.36 30.50
N THR A 386 3.22 -1.02 31.65
CA THR A 386 4.35 -1.29 32.55
C THR A 386 5.46 -2.04 31.81
N PHE A 387 6.71 -1.74 32.18
CA PHE A 387 7.88 -2.26 31.49
C PHE A 387 8.91 -2.87 32.45
N VAL A 388 9.79 -3.70 31.90
CA VAL A 388 10.99 -4.21 32.55
C VAL A 388 12.18 -3.96 31.64
N GLN A 389 13.25 -3.37 32.18
CA GLN A 389 14.50 -3.15 31.44
C GLN A 389 15.22 -4.46 31.13
N ASP A 390 16.34 -4.36 30.40
CA ASP A 390 17.26 -5.45 30.14
C ASP A 390 16.60 -6.60 29.37
N ARG A 391 15.82 -6.25 28.34
CA ARG A 391 15.17 -7.17 27.40
C ARG A 391 15.70 -6.97 25.99
N ILE A 392 16.37 -7.99 25.51
CA ILE A 392 16.97 -8.06 24.18
C ILE A 392 15.88 -8.43 23.18
N TRP A 393 15.63 -7.52 22.25
CA TRP A 393 14.75 -7.79 21.13
C TRP A 393 15.26 -8.95 20.28
N ASN A 394 14.36 -9.89 19.99
CA ASN A 394 14.63 -11.03 19.13
C ASN A 394 13.98 -10.81 17.78
N GLY A 395 14.80 -10.52 16.79
CA GLY A 395 14.37 -10.26 15.44
C GLY A 395 15.52 -9.97 14.50
N ALA A 396 15.17 -9.47 13.32
CA ALA A 396 16.12 -9.02 12.33
C ALA A 396 15.65 -7.71 11.68
N LEU A 397 16.60 -6.84 11.36
CA LEU A 397 16.37 -5.69 10.50
C LEU A 397 17.02 -5.94 9.15
N TYR A 398 16.29 -5.57 8.11
CA TYR A 398 16.77 -5.55 6.74
C TYR A 398 16.84 -4.12 6.26
N TYR A 399 17.97 -3.74 5.68
CA TYR A 399 18.29 -2.35 5.40
C TYR A 399 19.18 -2.21 4.17
N SER A 400 19.26 -0.99 3.65
CA SER A 400 20.23 -0.58 2.64
C SER A 400 21.12 0.53 3.20
N VAL A 401 22.37 0.57 2.75
CA VAL A 401 23.28 1.69 3.05
C VAL A 401 22.99 2.83 2.08
N VAL A 402 22.80 4.04 2.60
CA VAL A 402 22.61 5.24 1.80
C VAL A 402 23.98 5.66 1.26
N THR A 403 24.25 5.38 -0.02
CA THR A 403 25.43 5.88 -0.69
C THR A 403 25.25 7.37 -1.00
N PRO A 404 26.18 8.25 -0.58
CA PRO A 404 26.12 9.65 -0.99
C PRO A 404 26.29 9.73 -2.51
N GLU A 405 25.38 10.45 -3.18
CA GLU A 405 25.50 10.76 -4.60
C GLU A 405 26.90 11.32 -4.92
N PRO A 406 27.56 10.88 -6.01
CA PRO A 406 28.82 11.44 -6.42
C PRO A 406 28.61 12.93 -6.70
N THR A 407 29.23 13.78 -5.88
CA THR A 407 29.21 15.22 -6.09
C THR A 407 29.77 15.50 -7.47
N SER A 408 28.92 15.98 -8.38
CA SER A 408 29.34 16.46 -9.68
C SER A 408 30.33 17.60 -9.47
N ALA A 409 31.62 17.29 -9.60
CA ALA A 409 32.66 18.29 -9.66
C ALA A 409 32.37 19.18 -10.87
N LEU A 410 31.92 20.40 -10.62
CA LEU A 410 31.86 21.47 -11.60
C LEU A 410 33.21 21.54 -12.32
N ARG A 411 33.29 21.01 -13.54
CA ARG A 411 34.36 21.37 -14.46
C ARG A 411 34.09 22.82 -14.87
N LEU A 412 34.77 23.74 -14.20
CA LEU A 412 35.05 25.05 -14.74
C LEU A 412 35.84 24.84 -16.05
N GLY A 413 35.19 25.16 -17.17
CA GLY A 413 35.76 25.27 -18.50
C GLY A 413 35.35 26.59 -19.11
#